data_AF-A0A137PCB8-F1
#
_entry.id   AF-A0A137PCB8-F1
#
_cell.length_a   1.000
_cell.length_b   1.000
_cell.length_c   1.000
_cell.angle_alpha   90.00
_cell.angle_beta   90.00
_cell.angle_gamma   90.00
#
_symmetry.space_group_name_H-M   'P 1'
#
loop_
_entity.id
_entity.type
_entity.pdbx_description
1 polymer ?
#
loop_
_entity_poly.entity_id
_entity_poly.type
_entity_poly.pdbx_seq_one_letter_code
_entity_poly.pdbx_strand_id
1 'polypeptide(L)' 'RNYLCTQPGCGKRFKRAEHLKRHVRCIHNHDRPFTCPYPSCQKPFSRSDNLTQHIKIHQR' A
#
# COMPACT_ATOMS: atom_id res chain seq x y z
N ARG A 1 -14.30 -16.06 4.68
CA ARG A 1 -13.33 -15.28 3.86
C ARG A 1 -14.16 -14.39 2.93
N ASN A 2 -14.69 -13.28 3.46
CA ASN A 2 -15.90 -12.65 2.91
C ASN A 2 -15.72 -11.18 2.50
N TYR A 3 -14.53 -10.78 2.02
CA TYR A 3 -14.33 -9.44 1.45
C TYR A 3 -13.85 -9.57 0.01
N LEU A 4 -14.75 -9.33 -0.95
CA LEU A 4 -14.48 -9.42 -2.38
C LEU A 4 -14.15 -8.05 -2.94
N CYS A 5 -13.13 -7.99 -3.80
CA CYS A 5 -12.85 -6.80 -4.57
C CYS A 5 -13.91 -6.61 -5.65
N THR A 6 -14.62 -5.49 -5.59
CA THR A 6 -15.70 -5.13 -6.52
C THR A 6 -15.18 -4.48 -7.81
N GLN A 7 -13.86 -4.34 -7.96
CA GLN A 7 -13.27 -3.74 -9.16
C GLN A 7 -13.42 -4.70 -10.35
N PRO A 8 -13.88 -4.21 -11.52
CA PRO A 8 -14.06 -5.03 -12.71
C PRO A 8 -12.79 -5.81 -13.05
N GLY A 9 -12.91 -7.13 -13.20
CA GLY A 9 -11.79 -8.01 -13.57
C GLY A 9 -10.81 -8.38 -12.45
N CYS A 10 -10.96 -7.91 -11.21
CA CYS A 10 -10.02 -8.23 -10.14
C CYS A 10 -10.30 -9.58 -9.46
N GLY A 11 -11.56 -9.85 -9.08
CA GLY A 11 -12.00 -11.12 -8.49
C GLY A 11 -11.36 -11.52 -7.15
N LYS A 12 -10.47 -10.70 -6.57
CA LYS A 12 -9.70 -11.06 -5.38
C LYS A 12 -10.56 -11.12 -4.11
N ARG A 13 -10.26 -12.10 -3.25
CA ARG A 13 -10.98 -12.35 -1.99
C ARG A 13 -10.06 -12.31 -0.78
N PHE A 14 -10.47 -11.57 0.23
CA PHE A 14 -9.74 -11.36 1.47
C PHE A 14 -10.47 -11.95 2.66
N LYS A 15 -9.71 -12.35 3.68
CA LYS A 15 -10.26 -12.85 4.94
C LYS A 15 -10.83 -11.73 5.81
N ARG A 16 -10.30 -10.50 5.67
CA ARG A 16 -10.61 -9.35 6.51
C ARG A 16 -10.81 -8.08 5.68
N ALA A 17 -11.58 -7.13 6.20
CA ALA A 17 -11.98 -5.91 5.49
C ALA A 17 -10.80 -4.98 5.22
N GLU A 18 -9.90 -4.84 6.20
CA GLU A 18 -8.72 -3.97 6.11
C GLU A 18 -7.77 -4.43 5.01
N HIS A 19 -7.69 -5.74 4.76
CA HIS A 19 -6.90 -6.29 3.67
C HIS A 19 -7.51 -5.97 2.31
N LEU A 20 -8.85 -6.02 2.17
CA LEU A 20 -9.54 -5.59 0.96
C LEU A 20 -9.34 -4.09 0.73
N LYS A 21 -9.57 -3.26 1.76
CA LYS A 21 -9.41 -1.80 1.68
C LYS A 21 -7.98 -1.43 1.26
N ARG A 22 -6.97 -2.06 1.87
CA ARG A 22 -5.57 -1.89 1.48
C ARG A 22 -5.34 -2.31 0.03
N HIS A 23 -5.86 -3.46 -0.39
CA HIS A 23 -5.71 -3.92 -1.76
C HIS A 23 -6.28 -2.93 -2.78
N VAL A 24 -7.51 -2.43 -2.56
CA VAL A 24 -8.13 -1.44 -3.45
C VAL A 24 -7.28 -0.17 -3.52
N ARG A 25 -6.85 0.35 -2.36
CA ARG A 25 -5.99 1.53 -2.28
C ARG A 25 -4.68 1.34 -3.06
N CYS A 26 -3.97 0.24 -2.83
CA CYS A 26 -2.64 0.01 -3.40
C CYS A 26 -2.67 -0.31 -4.90
N ILE A 27 -3.68 -1.05 -5.37
CA ILE A 27 -3.69 -1.65 -6.72
C ILE A 27 -4.58 -0.90 -7.69
N HIS A 28 -5.74 -0.42 -7.24
CA HIS A 28 -6.73 0.20 -8.12
C HIS A 28 -6.69 1.72 -8.07
N ASN A 29 -6.51 2.30 -6.88
CA ASN A 29 -6.42 3.75 -6.74
C ASN A 29 -4.99 4.28 -6.88
N HIS A 30 -4.00 3.39 -6.92
CA HIS A 30 -2.57 3.72 -6.87
C HIS A 30 -2.20 4.71 -5.76
N ASP A 31 -2.98 4.70 -4.67
CA ASP A 31 -2.86 5.67 -3.60
C ASP A 31 -1.67 5.29 -2.71
N ARG A 32 -0.75 6.25 -2.60
CA ARG A 32 0.54 6.14 -1.93
C ARG A 32 0.71 7.31 -0.95
N PRO A 33 -0.01 7.30 0.17
CA PRO A 33 -0.02 8.43 1.10
C PRO A 33 1.26 8.55 1.93
N PHE A 34 2.14 7.55 1.89
CA PHE A 34 3.36 7.53 2.70
C PHE A 34 4.56 7.89 1.85
N THR A 35 5.07 9.11 2.00
CA THR A 35 6.25 9.56 1.25
C THR A 35 7.50 9.48 2.11
N CYS A 36 8.62 9.10 1.51
CA CYS A 36 9.91 9.12 2.18
C CYS A 36 10.24 10.54 2.67
N PRO A 37 10.54 10.75 3.97
CA PRO A 37 10.81 12.08 4.50
C PRO A 37 12.16 12.64 4.03
N TYR A 38 13.05 11.80 3.47
CA TYR A 38 14.34 12.25 2.96
C TYR A 38 14.15 13.10 1.69
N PRO A 39 14.60 14.38 1.67
CA PRO A 39 14.36 15.31 0.58
C PRO A 39 14.89 14.85 -0.78
N SER A 40 16.01 14.13 -0.80
CA SER A 40 16.62 13.59 -2.03
C SER A 40 15.93 12.33 -2.56
N CYS A 41 15.06 11.69 -1.77
CA CYS A 41 14.40 10.44 -2.13
C CYS A 41 12.93 10.66 -2.52
N GLN A 42 12.14 11.28 -1.62
CA GLN A 42 10.69 11.55 -1.80
C GLN A 42 9.88 10.39 -2.42
N LYS A 43 10.33 9.14 -2.24
CA LYS A 43 9.68 7.98 -2.85
C LYS A 43 8.33 7.72 -2.18
N PRO A 44 7.25 7.55 -2.96
CA PRO A 44 5.93 7.28 -2.42
C PRO A 44 5.70 5.78 -2.20
N PHE A 45 5.07 5.45 -1.07
CA PHE A 45 4.74 4.10 -0.62
C PHE A 45 3.25 3.98 -0.32
N SER A 46 2.68 2.83 -0.65
CA SER A 46 1.27 2.52 -0.42
C SER A 46 0.98 1.99 0.99
N ARG A 47 2.03 1.71 1.77
CA ARG A 47 1.97 1.20 3.14
C ARG A 47 3.06 1.80 4.01
N SER A 48 2.74 2.02 5.28
CA SER A 48 3.67 2.56 6.29
C SER A 48 4.81 1.61 6.61
N ASP A 49 4.54 0.31 6.74
CA ASP A 49 5.58 -0.68 7.05
C ASP A 49 6.64 -0.79 5.94
N ASN A 50 6.23 -0.67 4.68
CA ASN A 50 7.15 -0.57 3.55
C ASN A 50 8.02 0.70 3.64
N LEU A 51 7.43 1.84 4.01
CA LEU A 51 8.19 3.08 4.22
C LEU A 51 9.18 2.94 5.39
N THR A 52 8.75 2.37 6.51
CA THR A 52 9.62 2.15 7.68
C THR A 52 10.80 1.26 7.33
N GLN A 53 10.59 0.18 6.56
CA GLN A 53 11.69 -0.65 6.07
C GLN A 53 12.59 0.12 5.11
N HIS A 54 12.00 0.90 4.19
CA HIS A 54 12.76 1.72 3.25
C HIS A 54 13.66 2.74 3.95
N ILE A 55 13.17 3.42 5.00
CA ILE A 55 13.94 4.44 5.72
C ILE A 55 15.28 3.89 6.25
N LYS A 56 15.33 2.60 6.61
CA LYS A 56 16.57 1.96 7.09
C LYS A 56 17.69 1.96 6.05
N ILE A 57 17.40 2.11 4.75
CA ILE A 57 18.45 2.18 3.73
C ILE A 57 19.19 3.52 3.74
N HIS A 58 18.55 4.59 4.25
CA HIS A 58 19.16 5.92 4.37
C HIS A 58 19.95 6.10 5.67
N GLN A 59 19.94 5.09 6.53
CA GLN A 59 20.64 5.06 7.82
C GLN A 59 21.92 4.20 7.76
N ARG A 60 22.37 3.85 6.55
CA ARG A 60 23.62 3.16 6.26
C ARG A 60 24.53 4.12 5.53
#